data_AF-A0A1C6AX99-F1
#
_entry.id   AF-A0A1C6AX99-F1
#
_cell.length_a   1.000
_cell.length_b   1.000
_cell.length_c   1.000
_cell.angle_alpha   90.00
_cell.angle_beta   90.00
_cell.angle_gamma   90.00
#
_symmetry.space_group_name_H-M   'P 1'
#
loop_
_entity.id
_entity.type
_entity.pdbx_description
1 polymer ?
#
loop_
_entity_poly.entity_id
_entity_poly.type
_entity_poly.pdbx_seq_one_letter_code
_entity_poly.pdbx_strand_id
1 'polypeptide(L)' 'MNRATEDHKIWLFDLAHGNLTNSQIVKGFVKYYALNGFTVGNVQDDLVFRTHYNPSQGMESLRGALNSFSEVVE' A
#
# COMPACT_ATOMS: atom_id res chain seq x y z
N MET A 1 8.83 12.66 7.37
CA MET A 1 8.28 11.29 7.49
C MET A 1 6.87 11.31 6.92
N ASN A 2 6.61 10.60 5.81
CA ASN A 2 5.31 10.65 5.13
C ASN A 2 4.29 9.64 5.66
N ARG A 3 4.74 8.69 6.49
CA ARG A 3 3.92 7.66 7.13
C ARG A 3 3.18 8.26 8.34
N ALA A 4 1.98 7.74 8.59
CA ALA A 4 1.06 8.13 9.68
C ALA A 4 0.41 9.53 9.57
N THR A 5 0.50 10.20 8.43
CA THR A 5 -0.33 11.38 8.11
C THR A 5 -1.79 10.98 7.88
N GLU A 6 -2.71 11.95 7.87
CA GLU A 6 -4.12 11.69 7.54
C GLU A 6 -4.29 11.10 6.14
N ASP A 7 -3.58 11.63 5.14
CA ASP A 7 -3.59 11.06 3.78
C ASP A 7 -3.07 9.62 3.72
N HIS A 8 -2.13 9.26 4.59
CA HIS A 8 -1.63 7.89 4.68
C HIS A 8 -2.70 6.96 5.27
N LYS A 9 -3.44 7.41 6.30
CA LYS A 9 -4.54 6.64 6.88
C LYS A 9 -5.68 6.44 5.88
N ILE A 10 -6.04 7.47 5.12
CA ILE A 10 -7.03 7.37 4.04
C ILE A 10 -6.57 6.35 2.99
N TRP A 11 -5.31 6.43 2.57
CA TRP A 11 -4.77 5.46 1.61
C TRP A 11 -4.80 4.02 2.14
N LEU A 12 -4.48 3.78 3.43
CA LEU A 12 -4.60 2.46 4.05
C LEU A 12 -6.05 1.97 4.12
N PHE A 13 -7.00 2.87 4.42
CA PHE A 13 -8.43 2.55 4.38
C PHE A 13 -8.85 2.11 2.99
N ASP A 14 -8.56 2.91 1.96
CA ASP A 14 -8.95 2.59 0.59
C ASP A 14 -8.25 1.32 0.06
N LEU A 15 -6.99 1.10 0.44
CA LEU A 15 -6.27 -0.13 0.10
C LEU A 15 -6.94 -1.36 0.72
N ALA A 16 -7.29 -1.31 2.01
CA ALA A 16 -7.88 -2.44 2.72
C ALA A 16 -9.25 -2.84 2.16
N HIS A 17 -10.00 -1.88 1.61
CA HIS A 17 -11.36 -2.09 1.08
C HIS A 17 -11.39 -2.28 -0.45
N GLY A 18 -10.25 -2.21 -1.14
CA GLY A 18 -10.18 -2.38 -2.59
C GLY A 18 -10.70 -1.19 -3.41
N ASN A 19 -10.66 0.02 -2.85
CA ASN A 19 -11.14 1.24 -3.50
C ASN A 19 -10.10 1.87 -4.46
N LEU A 20 -8.89 1.32 -4.52
CA LEU A 20 -7.77 1.90 -5.26
C LEU A 20 -7.52 1.17 -6.59
N THR A 21 -7.25 1.93 -7.64
CA THR A 21 -6.66 1.40 -8.88
C THR A 21 -5.19 1.02 -8.69
N ASN A 22 -4.65 0.14 -9.54
CA ASN A 22 -3.23 -0.26 -9.48
C ASN A 22 -2.27 0.95 -9.46
N SER A 23 -2.54 2.00 -10.23
CA SER A 23 -1.72 3.22 -10.23
C SER A 23 -1.76 3.95 -8.88
N GLN A 24 -2.93 4.05 -8.25
CA GLN A 24 -3.08 4.68 -6.93
C GLN A 24 -2.41 3.86 -5.82
N ILE A 25 -2.49 2.54 -5.90
CA ILE A 25 -1.79 1.62 -4.98
C ILE A 25 -0.28 1.86 -5.08
N VAL A 26 0.29 1.78 -6.27
CA VAL A 26 1.75 1.94 -6.46
C VAL A 26 2.22 3.34 -6.06
N LYS A 27 1.49 4.40 -6.44
CA LYS A 27 1.83 5.78 -6.05
C LYS A 27 1.84 5.96 -4.53
N GLY A 28 0.85 5.42 -3.83
CA GLY A 28 0.81 5.50 -2.36
C GLY A 28 1.92 4.67 -1.72
N PHE A 29 2.18 3.46 -2.22
CA PHE A 29 3.28 2.64 -1.74
C PHE A 29 4.64 3.36 -1.89
N VAL A 30 4.91 3.97 -3.05
CA VAL A 30 6.14 4.74 -3.27
C VAL A 30 6.23 5.95 -2.32
N LYS A 31 5.15 6.74 -2.23
CA LYS A 31 5.09 7.97 -1.42
C LYS A 31 5.29 7.72 0.08
N TYR A 32 4.63 6.70 0.63
CA TYR A 32 4.57 6.45 2.07
C TYR A 32 5.60 5.42 2.55
N TYR A 33 6.01 4.48 1.69
CA TYR A 33 6.86 3.35 2.08
C TYR A 33 8.21 3.35 1.35
N ALA A 34 8.22 3.15 0.02
CA ALA A 34 9.46 2.84 -0.71
C ALA A 34 10.51 3.96 -0.61
N LEU A 35 10.11 5.23 -0.78
CA LEU A 35 11.03 6.37 -0.67
C LEU A 35 11.60 6.58 0.74
N ASN A 36 11.02 5.93 1.76
CA ASN A 36 11.47 5.99 3.13
C ASN A 36 12.20 4.69 3.55
N GLY A 37 12.54 3.81 2.60
CA GLY A 37 13.23 2.54 2.88
C GLY A 37 12.35 1.45 3.49
N PHE A 38 11.03 1.60 3.46
CA PHE A 38 10.10 0.59 3.95
C PHE A 38 9.72 -0.42 2.86
N THR A 39 9.34 -1.61 3.29
CA THR A 39 8.97 -2.74 2.44
C THR A 39 7.47 -3.00 2.46
N VAL A 40 7.01 -3.91 1.60
CA VAL A 40 5.63 -4.41 1.57
C VAL A 40 5.19 -4.95 2.94
N GLY A 41 6.09 -5.56 3.72
CA GLY A 41 5.79 -6.03 5.07
C GLY A 41 5.36 -4.90 6.02
N ASN A 42 5.92 -3.69 5.86
CA ASN A 42 5.54 -2.56 6.69
C ASN A 42 4.12 -2.04 6.40
N VAL A 43 3.60 -2.27 5.19
CA VAL A 43 2.20 -1.97 4.86
C VAL A 43 1.27 -2.93 5.61
N GLN A 44 1.63 -4.21 5.64
CA GLN A 44 0.89 -5.22 6.40
C GLN A 44 0.88 -4.89 7.90
N ASP A 45 2.04 -4.51 8.47
CA ASP A 45 2.12 -4.09 9.87
C ASP A 45 1.19 -2.92 10.17
N ASP A 46 1.11 -1.92 9.29
CA ASP A 46 0.23 -0.77 9.50
C ASP A 46 -1.25 -1.12 9.36
N LEU A 47 -1.62 -1.98 8.41
CA LEU A 47 -2.98 -2.48 8.28
C LEU A 47 -3.42 -3.21 9.56
N VAL A 48 -2.55 -4.02 10.15
CA VAL A 48 -2.88 -4.83 11.33
C VAL A 48 -2.81 -4.01 12.63
N PHE A 49 -1.67 -3.36 12.87
CA PHE A 49 -1.36 -2.78 14.18
C PHE A 49 -1.73 -1.30 14.32
N ARG A 50 -1.90 -0.57 13.21
CA ARG A 50 -2.31 0.86 13.27
C ARG A 50 -3.79 1.06 12.97
N THR A 51 -4.36 0.31 12.05
CA THR A 51 -5.75 0.53 11.62
C THR A 51 -6.71 -0.59 12.03
N HIS A 52 -6.17 -1.76 12.43
CA HIS A 52 -6.95 -2.97 12.71
C HIS A 52 -7.82 -3.43 11.52
N TYR A 53 -7.38 -3.13 10.29
CA TYR A 53 -8.04 -3.61 9.08
C TYR A 53 -7.57 -5.02 8.74
N ASN A 54 -8.42 -5.78 8.06
CA ASN A 54 -8.02 -7.07 7.52
C ASN A 54 -6.99 -6.85 6.39
N PRO A 55 -5.76 -7.38 6.50
CA PRO A 55 -4.72 -7.10 5.51
C PRO A 55 -4.89 -7.91 4.22
N SER A 56 -5.67 -9.00 4.20
CA SER A 56 -5.67 -9.97 3.09
C SER A 56 -5.97 -9.34 1.73
N GLN A 57 -7.06 -8.59 1.60
CA GLN A 57 -7.46 -7.96 0.35
C GLN A 57 -6.49 -6.86 -0.08
N GLY A 58 -6.08 -6.00 0.86
CA GLY A 58 -5.14 -4.92 0.57
C GLY A 58 -3.75 -5.41 0.17
N MET A 59 -3.27 -6.49 0.79
CA MET A 59 -1.98 -7.11 0.48
C MET A 59 -2.01 -7.87 -0.84
N GLU A 60 -3.11 -8.55 -1.18
CA GLU A 60 -3.30 -9.15 -2.50
C GLU A 60 -3.28 -8.08 -3.59
N SER A 61 -4.05 -7.00 -3.40
CA SER A 61 -4.12 -5.87 -4.33
C SER A 61 -2.77 -5.16 -4.49
N LEU A 62 -2.03 -4.98 -3.39
CA LEU A 62 -0.69 -4.38 -3.41
C LEU A 62 0.30 -5.24 -4.21
N ARG A 63 0.36 -6.54 -3.94
CA ARG A 63 1.26 -7.47 -4.65
C ARG A 63 0.90 -7.56 -6.13
N GLY A 64 -0.39 -7.68 -6.44
CA GLY A 64 -0.88 -7.69 -7.82
C GLY A 64 -0.49 -6.42 -8.56
N ALA A 65 -0.74 -5.24 -7.97
CA ALA A 65 -0.38 -3.97 -8.58
C ALA A 65 1.14 -3.87 -8.82
N LEU A 66 1.98 -4.21 -7.83
CA LEU A 66 3.44 -4.13 -8.00
C LEU A 66 3.96 -5.06 -9.11
N ASN A 67 3.43 -6.29 -9.20
CA ASN A 67 3.81 -7.24 -10.25
C ASN A 67 3.45 -6.71 -11.64
N SER A 68 2.25 -6.14 -11.81
CA SER A 68 1.81 -5.59 -13.10
C SER A 68 2.70 -4.44 -13.61
N PHE A 69 3.41 -3.73 -12.73
CA PHE A 69 4.38 -2.70 -13.15
C PHE A 69 5.79 -3.26 -13.37
N SER A 70 6.11 -4.43 -12.81
CA SER A 70 7.40 -5.10 -13.04
C SER A 70 7.49 -5.75 -14.43
N GLU A 71 6.36 -6.18 -14.98
CA GLU A 71 6.26 -6.82 -16.31
C GLU A 71 6.32 -5.82 -17.48
N VAL A 72 6.39 -4.51 -17.21
CA VAL A 72 6.50 -3.45 -18.23
C VAL A 72 7.97 -3.14 -18.57
N VAL A 73 8.91 -3.90 -18.00
CA VAL A 73 10.36 -3.75 -18.22
C VAL A 73 10.89 -4.89 -19.09
N GLU A 74 10.33 -5.03 -20.30
CA GLU A 74 10.91 -5.80 -21.41
C GLU A 74 11.03 -4.91 -22.66
#